data_AF-A0A2V8YFG4-F1
#
_entry.id   AF-A0A2V8YFG4-F1
#
_cell.length_a   1.000
_cell.length_b   1.000
_cell.length_c   1.000
_cell.angle_alpha   90.00
_cell.angle_beta   90.00
_cell.angle_gamma   90.00
#
_symmetry.space_group_name_H-M   'P 1'
#
loop_
_entity.id
_entity.type
_entity.pdbx_description
1 polymer ?
#
loop_
_entity_poly.entity_id
_entity_poly.type
_entity_poly.pdbx_seq_one_letter_code
_entity_poly.pdbx_strand_id
1 'polypeptide(L)'
;MHPEKVDSAWRPELSEMVVRLELHLVKTQEGYKQASVLPEEPTPLPSLARALAEFLLDFRPAENLLVLKTPPSGAQPLAAAVDAAKFTEIAGTIAGDDTILIITPNKKTRESLQRKLEALVK
;
A
#
# COMPACT_ATOMS: atom_id res chain seq x y z
N MET A 1 19.99 33.76 42.78
CA MET A 1 19.06 32.92 42.00
C MET A 1 19.15 33.41 40.55
N HIS A 2 19.96 32.74 39.75
CA HIS A 2 20.29 33.12 38.38
C HIS A 2 19.30 32.43 37.43
N PRO A 3 18.64 33.11 36.49
CA PRO A 3 17.92 32.44 35.42
C PRO A 3 18.93 31.79 34.46
N GLU A 4 18.75 30.49 34.22
CA GLU A 4 19.54 29.73 33.26
C GLU A 4 19.42 30.35 31.86
N LYS A 5 20.58 30.67 31.28
CA LYS A 5 20.73 30.94 29.86
C LYS A 5 20.46 29.65 29.10
N VAL A 6 19.33 29.59 28.39
CA VAL A 6 19.12 28.58 27.33
C VAL A 6 20.00 29.00 26.15
N ASP A 7 21.19 28.39 26.10
CA ASP A 7 22.24 28.69 25.14
C ASP A 7 22.09 27.85 23.86
N SER A 8 21.92 28.56 22.74
CA SER A 8 22.58 28.36 21.44
C SER A 8 22.77 26.97 20.81
N ALA A 9 21.88 26.00 21.02
CA ALA A 9 21.93 24.72 20.30
C ALA A 9 20.97 24.61 19.09
N TRP A 10 20.67 25.72 18.41
CA TRP A 10 19.88 25.67 17.17
C TRP A 10 20.74 25.20 15.99
N ARG A 11 20.65 23.90 15.71
CA ARG A 11 21.29 23.23 14.57
C ARG A 11 20.41 23.34 13.31
N PRO A 12 20.88 23.95 12.20
CA PRO A 12 20.13 24.08 10.95
C PRO A 12 19.54 22.75 10.44
N GLU A 13 20.28 21.66 10.61
CA GLU A 13 19.90 20.31 10.22
C GLU A 13 18.67 19.76 10.99
N LEU A 14 18.46 20.19 12.24
CA LEU A 14 17.28 19.82 13.02
C LEU A 14 16.04 20.60 12.56
N SER A 15 16.22 21.87 12.16
CA SER A 15 15.15 22.65 11.56
C SER A 15 14.72 22.07 10.21
N GLU A 16 15.66 21.63 9.37
CA GLU A 16 15.31 20.96 8.10
C GLU A 16 14.55 19.64 8.36
N MET A 17 14.92 18.91 9.42
CA MET A 17 14.29 17.64 9.77
C MET A 17 12.86 17.83 10.30
N VAL A 18 12.62 18.79 11.20
CA VAL A 18 11.27 19.12 11.71
C VAL A 18 10.35 19.63 10.60
N VAL A 19 10.87 20.50 9.72
CA VAL A 19 10.18 20.97 8.51
C VAL A 19 9.75 19.81 7.61
N ARG A 20 10.58 18.76 7.52
CA ARG A 20 10.33 17.59 6.68
C ARG A 20 9.37 16.57 7.30
N LEU A 21 9.35 16.42 8.62
CA LEU A 21 8.57 15.39 9.32
C LEU A 21 7.17 15.87 9.79
N GLU A 22 7.02 17.13 10.19
CA GLU A 22 5.74 17.62 10.74
C GLU A 22 4.95 18.48 9.74
N LEU A 23 5.64 19.28 8.93
CA LEU A 23 4.99 20.23 8.01
C LEU A 23 4.84 19.71 6.57
N HIS A 24 5.28 18.47 6.30
CA HIS A 24 5.31 17.87 4.97
C HIS A 24 5.93 18.81 3.92
N LEU A 25 7.00 19.52 4.26
CA LEU A 25 7.66 20.45 3.33
C LEU A 25 8.79 19.72 2.59
N VAL A 26 8.83 19.85 1.27
CA VAL A 26 9.91 19.37 0.40
C VAL A 26 10.78 20.55 0.00
N LYS A 27 12.10 20.39 0.13
CA LYS A 27 13.08 21.38 -0.33
C LYS A 27 13.20 21.31 -1.85
N THR A 28 12.76 22.36 -2.53
CA THR A 28 12.90 22.55 -3.99
C THR A 28 14.00 23.57 -4.29
N GLN A 29 14.43 23.70 -5.54
CA GLN A 29 15.41 24.73 -5.95
C GLN A 29 14.90 26.16 -5.73
N GLU A 30 13.58 26.33 -5.56
CA GLU A 30 12.90 27.61 -5.30
C GLU A 30 12.56 27.82 -3.81
N GLY A 31 13.00 26.91 -2.92
CA GLY A 31 12.70 26.94 -1.48
C GLY A 31 11.83 25.78 -0.99
N TYR A 32 11.31 25.87 0.23
CA TYR A 32 10.43 24.85 0.82
C TYR A 32 9.02 24.96 0.28
N LYS A 33 8.50 23.89 -0.33
CA LYS A 33 7.11 23.79 -0.80
C LYS A 33 6.38 22.69 -0.05
N GLN A 34 5.10 22.90 0.23
CA GLN A 34 4.24 21.89 0.83
C GLN A 34 4.13 20.70 -0.13
N ALA A 35 4.36 19.48 0.37
CA ALA A 35 4.28 18.25 -0.41
C ALA A 35 2.90 18.09 -1.06
N SER A 36 1.85 18.64 -0.46
CA SER A 36 0.50 18.69 -1.01
C SER A 36 0.34 19.53 -2.28
N VAL A 37 1.34 20.33 -2.67
CA VAL A 37 1.33 21.16 -3.89
C VAL A 37 2.07 20.46 -5.04
N LEU A 38 2.85 19.43 -4.76
CA LEU A 38 3.30 18.52 -5.79
C LEU A 38 2.13 17.56 -6.05
N PRO A 39 1.70 17.32 -7.31
CA PRO A 39 0.90 16.14 -7.57
C PRO A 39 1.71 14.97 -7.01
N GLU A 40 1.17 14.29 -5.99
CA GLU A 40 1.66 12.96 -5.65
C GLU A 40 1.48 12.15 -6.93
N GLU A 41 2.54 12.03 -7.72
CA GLU A 41 2.62 11.04 -8.78
C GLU A 41 2.34 9.72 -8.06
N PRO A 42 1.16 9.11 -8.23
CA PRO A 42 0.80 7.93 -7.47
C PRO A 42 1.90 6.92 -7.74
N THR A 43 2.56 6.47 -6.67
CA THR A 43 3.63 5.48 -6.82
C THR A 43 3.05 4.34 -7.63
N PRO A 44 3.61 3.99 -8.81
CA PRO A 44 2.98 3.06 -9.71
C PRO A 44 2.75 1.74 -8.97
N LEU A 45 1.48 1.38 -8.75
CA LEU A 45 1.17 0.09 -8.16
C LEU A 45 1.77 -1.00 -9.05
N PRO A 46 2.36 -2.05 -8.47
CA PRO A 46 2.84 -3.16 -9.27
C PRO A 46 1.68 -3.71 -10.10
N SER A 47 1.96 -4.10 -11.34
CA SER A 47 0.95 -4.80 -12.14
C SER A 47 0.48 -6.04 -11.36
N LEU A 48 -0.81 -6.38 -11.50
CA LEU A 48 -1.38 -7.51 -10.79
C LEU A 48 -0.57 -8.80 -11.00
N ALA A 49 -0.12 -9.07 -12.23
CA ALA A 49 0.71 -10.23 -12.53
C ALA A 49 2.04 -10.24 -11.74
N ARG A 50 2.71 -9.07 -11.65
CA ARG A 50 3.93 -8.95 -10.84
C ARG A 50 3.65 -9.14 -9.35
N ALA A 51 2.59 -8.50 -8.84
CA ALA A 51 2.23 -8.61 -7.44
C ALA A 51 1.87 -10.07 -7.05
N LEU A 52 1.15 -10.78 -7.93
CA LEU A 52 0.86 -12.20 -7.75
C LEU A 52 2.14 -13.03 -7.74
N ALA A 53 3.04 -12.84 -8.71
CA ALA A 53 4.30 -13.57 -8.76
C ALA A 53 5.20 -13.32 -7.54
N GLU A 54 5.16 -12.12 -6.97
CA GLU A 54 6.01 -11.70 -5.86
C GLU A 54 5.44 -12.10 -4.49
N PHE A 55 4.13 -11.98 -4.30
CA PHE A 55 3.52 -12.08 -2.96
C PHE A 55 2.53 -13.23 -2.79
N LEU A 56 2.05 -13.88 -3.85
CA LEU A 56 1.09 -14.97 -3.70
C LEU A 56 1.81 -16.28 -3.35
N LEU A 57 1.40 -16.91 -2.24
CA LEU A 57 1.84 -18.25 -1.86
C LEU A 57 0.78 -19.32 -2.15
N ASP A 58 -0.50 -19.02 -1.93
CA ASP A 58 -1.57 -20.02 -2.00
C ASP A 58 -2.96 -19.40 -2.21
N PHE A 59 -3.84 -20.15 -2.88
CA PHE A 59 -5.27 -19.85 -3.03
C PHE A 59 -6.10 -20.81 -2.18
N ARG A 60 -6.88 -20.30 -1.23
CA ARG A 60 -7.77 -21.11 -0.38
C ARG A 60 -9.23 -20.72 -0.58
N PRO A 61 -9.99 -21.48 -1.39
CA PRO A 61 -11.40 -21.20 -1.64
C PRO A 61 -12.29 -21.68 -0.49
N ALA A 62 -13.32 -20.89 -0.15
CA ALA A 62 -14.37 -21.26 0.81
C ALA A 62 -15.70 -20.61 0.42
N GLU A 63 -16.64 -21.37 -0.14
CA GLU A 63 -17.90 -20.84 -0.69
C GLU A 63 -17.69 -19.65 -1.63
N ASN A 64 -18.20 -18.46 -1.28
CA ASN A 64 -18.05 -17.22 -2.04
C ASN A 64 -16.80 -16.39 -1.66
N LEU A 65 -15.98 -16.90 -0.73
CA LEU A 65 -14.75 -16.29 -0.24
C LEU A 65 -13.52 -16.92 -0.89
N LEU A 66 -12.56 -16.11 -1.30
CA LEU A 66 -11.25 -16.55 -1.74
C LEU A 66 -10.20 -15.95 -0.81
N VAL A 67 -9.46 -16.81 -0.11
CA VAL A 67 -8.36 -16.39 0.75
C VAL A 67 -7.06 -16.52 -0.03
N LEU A 68 -6.28 -15.45 -0.11
CA LEU A 68 -4.93 -15.45 -0.64
C LEU A 68 -3.94 -15.43 0.52
N LYS A 69 -2.98 -16.35 0.53
CA LYS A 69 -1.88 -16.34 1.49
C LYS A 69 -0.66 -15.67 0.88
N THR A 70 0.03 -14.87 1.68
CA THR A 70 1.25 -14.16 1.28
C THR A 70 2.36 -14.38 2.30
N PRO A 71 3.62 -14.02 2.01
CA PRO A 71 4.63 -13.84 3.04
C PRO A 71 4.20 -12.73 4.03
N PRO A 72 4.86 -12.63 5.20
CA PRO A 72 4.67 -11.52 6.13
C PRO A 72 4.77 -10.17 5.42
N SER A 73 3.85 -9.28 5.75
CA SER A 73 3.70 -7.94 5.14
C SER A 73 3.46 -7.91 3.62
N GLY A 74 3.17 -9.05 2.99
CA GLY A 74 2.88 -9.16 1.56
C GLY A 74 1.41 -8.92 1.18
N ALA A 75 0.49 -8.93 2.14
CA ALA A 75 -0.94 -8.86 1.84
C ALA A 75 -1.38 -7.49 1.29
N GLN A 76 -0.89 -6.40 1.88
CA GLN A 76 -1.26 -5.04 1.50
C GLN A 76 -0.89 -4.68 0.05
N PRO A 77 0.38 -4.87 -0.42
CA PRO A 77 0.73 -4.53 -1.80
C PRO A 77 -0.02 -5.41 -2.82
N LEU A 78 -0.24 -6.69 -2.52
CA LEU A 78 -1.03 -7.56 -3.39
C LEU A 78 -2.50 -7.15 -3.44
N ALA A 79 -3.11 -6.78 -2.31
CA ALA A 79 -4.49 -6.31 -2.26
C ALA A 79 -4.68 -5.02 -3.07
N ALA A 80 -3.75 -4.06 -2.95
CA ALA A 80 -3.79 -2.83 -3.74
C ALA A 80 -3.75 -3.13 -5.26
N ALA A 81 -2.94 -4.10 -5.69
CA ALA A 81 -2.90 -4.52 -7.09
C ALA A 81 -4.19 -5.24 -7.55
N VAL A 82 -4.81 -6.04 -6.67
CA VAL A 82 -6.11 -6.69 -6.93
C VAL A 82 -7.21 -5.65 -7.08
N ASP A 83 -7.26 -4.65 -6.19
CA ASP A 83 -8.26 -3.57 -6.22
C ASP A 83 -8.09 -2.69 -7.47
N ALA A 84 -6.85 -2.38 -7.84
CA ALA A 84 -6.54 -1.63 -9.05
C ALA A 84 -6.97 -2.35 -10.35
N ALA A 85 -7.05 -3.68 -10.33
CA ALA A 85 -7.51 -4.48 -11.47
C ALA A 85 -9.03 -4.43 -11.69
N LYS A 86 -9.81 -3.89 -10.73
CA LYS A 86 -11.25 -3.61 -10.87
C LYS A 86 -12.09 -4.79 -11.40
N PHE A 87 -11.84 -6.00 -10.90
CA PHE A 87 -12.63 -7.17 -11.28
C PHE A 87 -14.10 -7.00 -10.86
N THR A 88 -15.01 -7.19 -11.81
CA THR A 88 -16.46 -7.12 -11.55
C THR A 88 -16.96 -8.26 -10.67
N GLU A 89 -16.17 -9.32 -10.52
CA GLU A 89 -16.46 -10.45 -9.63
C GLU A 89 -16.30 -10.15 -8.14
N ILE A 90 -15.53 -9.10 -7.79
CA ILE A 90 -15.18 -8.78 -6.42
C ILE A 90 -16.25 -7.85 -5.82
N ALA A 91 -16.87 -8.29 -4.73
CA ALA A 91 -17.73 -7.46 -3.91
C ALA A 91 -16.92 -6.59 -2.93
N GLY A 92 -15.77 -7.10 -2.46
CA GLY A 92 -14.82 -6.36 -1.64
C GLY A 92 -13.59 -7.19 -1.26
N THR A 93 -12.57 -6.50 -0.75
CA THR A 93 -11.29 -7.07 -0.32
C THR A 93 -10.97 -6.59 1.11
N ILE A 94 -10.34 -7.45 1.90
CA ILE A 94 -9.77 -7.10 3.22
C ILE A 94 -8.38 -7.70 3.29
N ALA A 95 -7.37 -6.86 3.53
CA ALA A 95 -5.99 -7.29 3.69
C ALA A 95 -5.57 -7.20 5.16
N GLY A 96 -4.97 -8.28 5.66
CA GLY A 96 -4.22 -8.31 6.91
C GLY A 96 -2.73 -8.05 6.66
N ASP A 97 -1.88 -8.82 7.35
CA ASP A 97 -0.42 -8.81 7.14
C ASP A 97 0.03 -9.88 6.12
N ASP A 98 -0.44 -11.11 6.29
CA ASP A 98 -0.03 -12.29 5.52
C ASP A 98 -1.20 -12.98 4.78
N THR A 99 -2.36 -12.31 4.77
CA THR A 99 -3.62 -12.87 4.31
C THR A 99 -4.49 -11.81 3.68
N ILE A 100 -5.10 -12.12 2.53
CA ILE A 100 -6.12 -11.31 1.88
C ILE A 100 -7.39 -12.13 1.79
N LEU A 101 -8.52 -11.55 2.23
CA LEU A 101 -9.84 -12.10 2.02
C LEU A 101 -10.50 -11.35 0.87
N ILE A 102 -10.86 -12.08 -0.19
CA ILE A 102 -11.65 -11.57 -1.30
C ILE A 102 -13.07 -12.12 -1.18
N ILE A 103 -14.05 -11.24 -1.18
CA ILE A 103 -15.47 -11.56 -1.08
C ILE A 103 -16.08 -11.41 -2.47
N THR A 104 -16.80 -12.43 -2.93
CA THR A 104 -17.57 -12.38 -4.18
C THR A 104 -19.06 -12.62 -3.91
N PRO A 105 -19.97 -12.29 -4.86
CA PRO A 105 -21.40 -12.52 -4.68
C PRO A 105 -21.80 -13.98 -4.45
N ASN A 106 -21.07 -14.95 -5.02
CA ASN A 106 -21.36 -16.38 -4.87
C ASN A 106 -20.16 -17.25 -5.29
N LYS A 107 -20.23 -18.54 -4.98
CA LYS A 107 -19.18 -19.53 -5.29
C LYS A 107 -18.78 -19.57 -6.77
N LYS A 108 -19.74 -19.46 -7.71
CA LYS A 108 -19.45 -19.51 -9.15
C LYS A 108 -18.62 -18.29 -9.58
N THR A 109 -18.95 -17.11 -9.06
CA THR A 109 -18.20 -15.87 -9.31
C THR A 109 -16.79 -15.95 -8.72
N ARG A 110 -16.63 -16.49 -7.51
CA ARG A 110 -15.33 -16.80 -6.92
C ARG A 110 -14.47 -17.73 -7.80
N GLU A 111 -15.06 -18.80 -8.33
CA GLU A 111 -14.35 -19.73 -9.22
C GLU A 111 -13.92 -19.08 -10.54
N SER A 112 -14.75 -18.18 -11.10
CA SER A 112 -14.39 -17.36 -12.26
C SER A 112 -13.18 -16.49 -11.95
N LEU A 113 -13.23 -15.75 -10.83
CA LEU A 113 -12.15 -14.89 -10.39
C LEU A 113 -10.85 -15.68 -10.16
N GLN A 114 -10.92 -16.79 -9.43
CA GLN A 114 -9.75 -17.63 -9.15
C GLN A 114 -9.08 -18.09 -10.44
N ARG A 115 -9.84 -18.57 -11.44
CA ARG A 115 -9.29 -18.96 -12.75
C ARG A 115 -8.59 -17.81 -13.47
N LYS A 116 -9.13 -16.58 -13.38
CA LYS A 116 -8.49 -15.39 -13.95
C LYS A 116 -7.16 -15.08 -13.25
N LEU A 117 -7.13 -15.14 -11.92
CA LEU A 117 -5.91 -14.90 -11.14
C LEU A 117 -4.85 -15.98 -11.42
N GLU A 118 -5.23 -17.25 -11.44
CA GLU A 118 -4.34 -18.38 -11.77
C GLU A 118 -3.73 -18.24 -13.18
N ALA A 119 -4.48 -17.71 -14.14
CA ALA A 119 -3.97 -17.46 -15.48
C ALA A 119 -2.86 -16.40 -15.54
N LEU A 120 -2.76 -15.52 -14.54
CA LEU A 120 -1.75 -14.47 -14.43
C LEU A 120 -0.48 -14.90 -13.70
N VAL A 121 -0.48 -16.08 -13.06
CA VAL A 121 0.65 -16.63 -12.28
C VAL A 121 1.60 -17.46 -13.18
N LYS A 122 1.32 -17.56 -14.49
CA LYS A 122 2.15 -18.29 -15.45
C LYS A 122 3.41 -17.54 -15.87
#